data_AF-A0A1U9UZ39-F1
#
_entry.id   AF-A0A1U9UZ39-F1
#
_cell.length_a   1.000
_cell.length_b   1.000
_cell.length_c   1.000
_cell.angle_alpha   90.00
_cell.angle_beta   90.00
_cell.angle_gamma   90.00
#
_symmetry.space_group_name_H-M   'P 1'
#
loop_
_entity.id
_entity.type
_entity.pdbx_description
1 polymer ?
#
loop_
_entity_poly.entity_id
_entity_poly.type
_entity_poly.pdbx_seq_one_letter_code
_entity_poly.pdbx_strand_id
1 'polypeptide(L)' 'MTTIDEMTDECLQQVRAGIDGVLVLLDHESESSKGCFNALCLLGMVKRQLEGLMAEREQMQ' A
#
# COMPACT_ATOMS: atom_id res chain seq x y z
N MET A 1 -7.48 -9.24 24.65
CA MET A 1 -6.66 -10.27 23.97
C MET A 1 -7.00 -10.12 22.51
N THR A 2 -6.17 -9.37 21.77
CA THR A 2 -6.39 -9.16 20.34
C THR A 2 -6.25 -10.51 19.64
N THR A 3 -7.18 -10.81 18.76
CA THR A 3 -7.13 -12.04 17.97
C THR A 3 -6.02 -11.91 16.92
N ILE A 4 -5.46 -13.04 16.47
CA ILE A 4 -4.46 -13.07 15.39
C ILE A 4 -5.00 -12.36 14.13
N ASP A 5 -6.31 -12.40 13.94
CA ASP A 5 -7.02 -11.75 12.83
C ASP A 5 -7.00 -10.21 12.92
N GLU A 6 -7.22 -9.64 14.10
CA GLU A 6 -7.15 -8.19 14.34
C GLU A 6 -5.71 -7.66 14.18
N MET A 7 -4.72 -8.41 14.67
CA MET A 7 -3.30 -8.04 14.49
C MET A 7 -2.88 -8.07 13.01
N THR A 8 -3.45 -8.99 12.24
CA THR A 8 -3.19 -9.10 10.80
C THR A 8 -3.80 -7.91 10.06
N ASP A 9 -5.02 -7.50 10.41
CA ASP A 9 -5.65 -6.32 9.81
C ASP A 9 -4.89 -5.03 10.12
N GLU A 10 -4.51 -4.81 11.38
CA GLU A 10 -3.73 -3.63 11.78
C GLU A 10 -2.38 -3.55 11.01
N CYS A 11 -1.70 -4.69 10.86
CA CYS A 11 -0.48 -4.79 10.07
C CYS A 11 -0.70 -4.42 8.59
N LEU A 12 -1.79 -4.90 7.97
CA LEU A 12 -2.14 -4.56 6.59
C LEU A 12 -2.44 -3.06 6.43
N GLN A 13 -3.16 -2.45 7.39
CA GLN A 13 -3.42 -1.01 7.39
C GLN A 13 -2.11 -0.21 7.53
N GLN A 14 -1.19 -0.63 8.39
CA GLN A 14 0.12 0.01 8.55
C GLN A 14 0.96 -0.08 7.26
N VAL A 15 0.97 -1.25 6.61
CA VAL A 15 1.65 -1.43 5.32
C VAL A 15 1.02 -0.53 4.26
N ARG A 16 -0.31 -0.47 4.16
CA ARG A 16 -1.01 0.44 3.21
C ARG A 16 -0.62 1.89 3.46
N ALA A 17 -0.66 2.35 4.71
CA ALA A 17 -0.28 3.72 5.07
C ALA A 17 1.20 4.03 4.75
N GLY A 18 2.10 3.06 4.96
CA GLY A 18 3.50 3.19 4.58
C GLY A 18 3.67 3.34 3.07
N ILE A 19 2.95 2.54 2.29
CA ILE A 19 2.94 2.64 0.82
C ILE A 19 2.41 4.00 0.37
N ASP A 20 1.33 4.50 0.98
CA ASP A 20 0.79 5.84 0.70
C ASP A 20 1.82 6.94 0.93
N GLY A 21 2.54 6.89 2.06
CA GLY A 21 3.61 7.84 2.35
C GLY A 21 4.71 7.83 1.30
N VAL A 22 5.16 6.64 0.87
CA VAL A 22 6.20 6.52 -0.16
C VAL A 22 5.69 7.01 -1.52
N LEU A 23 4.44 6.74 -1.89
CA LEU A 23 3.86 7.23 -3.13
C LEU A 23 3.83 8.76 -3.18
N VAL A 24 3.48 9.43 -2.08
CA VAL A 24 3.51 10.90 -2.00
C VAL A 24 4.92 11.44 -2.23
N LEU A 25 5.95 10.82 -1.65
CA LEU A 25 7.34 11.22 -1.87
C LEU A 25 7.77 10.98 -3.32
N LEU A 26 7.42 9.83 -3.89
CA LEU A 26 7.75 9.50 -5.27
C LEU A 26 7.04 10.40 -6.28
N ASP A 27 5.81 10.85 -6.00
CA ASP A 27 5.07 11.77 -6.86
C ASP A 27 5.86 13.07 -7.05
N HIS A 28 6.33 13.65 -5.94
CA HIS A 28 7.17 14.84 -5.96
C HIS A 28 8.50 14.63 -6.70
N GLU A 29 9.21 13.53 -6.39
CA GLU A 29 10.53 13.26 -6.98
C GLU A 29 10.45 12.80 -8.45
N SER A 30 9.30 12.31 -8.91
CA SER A 30 9.11 11.78 -10.26
C SER A 30 9.26 12.84 -11.36
N GLU A 31 8.98 14.11 -11.04
CA GLU A 31 9.11 15.23 -11.97
C GLU A 31 10.55 15.41 -12.48
N SER A 32 11.53 15.07 -11.63
CA SER A 32 12.96 15.26 -11.90
C SER A 32 13.69 13.96 -12.24
N SER A 33 13.06 12.81 -12.01
CA SER A 33 13.70 11.49 -12.12
C SER A 33 12.78 10.45 -12.74
N LYS A 34 13.16 9.97 -13.93
CA LYS A 34 12.51 8.82 -14.58
C LYS A 34 12.54 7.55 -13.71
N GLY A 35 13.58 7.39 -12.89
CA GLY A 35 13.66 6.29 -11.93
C GLY A 35 12.57 6.38 -10.87
N CYS A 36 12.35 7.58 -10.31
CA CYS A 36 11.29 7.83 -9.33
C CYS A 36 9.90 7.68 -9.97
N PHE A 37 9.71 8.14 -11.21
CA PHE A 37 8.47 7.90 -11.95
C PHE A 37 8.18 6.40 -12.12
N ASN A 38 9.17 5.61 -12.53
CA ASN A 38 8.99 4.15 -12.67
C ASN A 38 8.65 3.50 -11.32
N ALA A 39 9.33 3.91 -10.24
CA ALA A 39 9.04 3.42 -8.89
C ALA A 39 7.63 3.79 -8.45
N LEU A 40 7.18 5.02 -8.73
CA LEU A 40 5.83 5.50 -8.45
C LEU A 40 4.78 4.60 -9.12
N CYS A 41 4.96 4.32 -10.42
CA CYS A 41 4.05 3.46 -11.17
C CYS A 41 4.02 2.03 -10.62
N LEU A 42 5.19 1.43 -10.36
CA LEU A 42 5.29 0.06 -9.85
C LEU A 42 4.66 -0.05 -8.46
N LEU A 43 4.99 0.87 -7.55
CA LEU A 43 4.45 0.87 -6.20
C LEU A 43 2.94 1.15 -6.19
N GLY A 44 2.44 1.99 -7.09
CA GLY A 44 1.01 2.25 -7.26
C GLY A 44 0.24 0.99 -7.68
N MET A 45 0.83 0.13 -8.52
CA MET A 45 0.25 -1.18 -8.85
C MET A 45 0.22 -2.11 -7.64
N VAL A 46 1.30 -2.16 -6.85
CA VAL A 46 1.37 -2.98 -5.63
C VAL A 46 0.31 -2.53 -4.63
N LYS A 47 0.15 -1.21 -4.43
CA LYS A 47 -0.90 -0.64 -3.57
C LYS A 47 -2.28 -1.14 -3.96
N ARG A 48 -2.62 -1.03 -5.25
CA ARG A 48 -3.93 -1.46 -5.77
C ARG A 48 -4.18 -2.95 -5.56
N GLN A 49 -3.16 -3.79 -5.72
CA GLN A 49 -3.27 -5.22 -5.45
C GLN A 49 -3.50 -5.50 -3.96
N LEU A 50 -2.76 -4.81 -3.08
CA LEU A 50 -2.95 -4.91 -1.63
C LEU A 50 -4.37 -4.51 -1.23
N GLU A 51 -4.88 -3.37 -1.71
CA GLU A 51 -6.25 -2.91 -1.45
C GLU A 51 -7.29 -3.92 -1.94
N GLY A 52 -7.06 -4.55 -3.10
CA GLY A 52 -7.92 -5.63 -3.60
C GLY A 52 -7.95 -6.83 -2.66
N LEU A 53 -6.79 -7.31 -2.21
CA LEU A 53 -6.69 -8.43 -1.26
C LEU A 53 -7.35 -8.12 0.09
N MET A 54 -7.19 -6.88 0.58
CA MET A 54 -7.85 -6.42 1.81
C MET A 54 -9.37 -6.41 1.66
N ALA A 55 -9.89 -5.90 0.55
CA ALA A 55 -11.33 -5.89 0.27
C ALA A 55 -11.92 -7.31 0.10
N GLU A 56 -11.19 -8.22 -0.57
CA GLU A 56 -11.59 -9.62 -0.68
C GLU A 56 -11.64 -10.31 0.69
N ARG A 57 -10.68 -10.01 1.56
CA ARG A 57 -10.67 -10.51 2.95
C ARG A 57 -11.90 -10.04 3.71
N GLU A 58 -12.21 -8.74 3.68
CA GLU A 58 -13.39 -8.17 4.37
C GLU A 58 -14.71 -8.83 3.93
N GLN A 59 -14.82 -9.27 2.67
CA GLN A 59 -16.01 -9.97 2.16
C GLN A 59 -16.12 -11.43 2.61
N MET A 60 -15.02 -12.05 3.06
CA MET A 60 -14.96 -13.44 3.51
C MET A 60 -15.16 -13.60 5.03
N GLN A 61 -15.21 -12.50 5.78
CA GLN A 61 -15.44 -12.46 7.23
C GLN A 61 -16.92 -12.26 7.56
#